data_AF-A0A822ZG56-F1
#
_entry.id   AF-A0A822ZG56-F1
#
_cell.length_a   1.000
_cell.length_b   1.000
_cell.length_c   1.000
_cell.angle_alpha   90.00
_cell.angle_beta   90.00
_cell.angle_gamma   90.00
#
_symmetry.space_group_name_H-M   'P 1'
#
loop_
_entity.id
_entity.type
_entity.pdbx_description
1 polymer ?
#
loop_
_entity_poly.entity_id
_entity_poly.type
_entity_poly.pdbx_seq_one_letter_code
_entity_poly.pdbx_strand_id
1 'polypeptide(L)' 'MINTYNLGHQQWLNDLYRKRDQWAEAYLHGHFFAGVRTTQRCKSENAYVKCYLTSRNNLTEFFWNFEIVIVNSRQQEV' A
#
# COMPACT_ATOMS: atom_id res chain seq x y z
N MET A 1 -10.41 6.13 -18.29
CA MET A 1 -10.47 7.02 -17.11
C MET A 1 -10.01 8.43 -17.47
N ILE A 2 -8.71 8.72 -17.66
CA ILE A 2 -8.26 10.09 -18.00
C ILE A 2 -8.90 10.62 -19.29
N ASN A 3 -8.84 9.84 -20.38
CA ASN A 3 -9.42 10.26 -21.66
C ASN A 3 -10.96 10.26 -21.63
N THR A 4 -11.55 9.36 -20.86
CA THR A 4 -13.01 9.22 -20.70
C THR A 4 -13.65 10.45 -20.07
N TYR A 5 -12.93 11.11 -19.17
CA TYR A 5 -13.40 12.31 -18.46
C TYR A 5 -12.69 13.59 -18.90
N ASN A 6 -11.96 13.56 -20.02
CA ASN A 6 -11.20 14.68 -20.56
C ASN A 6 -10.23 15.33 -19.55
N LEU A 7 -9.63 14.53 -18.67
CA LEU A 7 -8.74 15.00 -17.61
C LEU A 7 -7.27 15.13 -18.03
N GLY A 8 -6.98 14.89 -19.32
CA GLY A 8 -5.62 14.83 -19.87
C GLY A 8 -4.87 16.17 -19.88
N HIS A 9 -5.54 17.29 -19.62
CA HIS A 9 -4.91 18.61 -19.54
C HIS A 9 -4.13 18.83 -18.23
N GLN A 10 -4.45 18.07 -17.18
CA GLN A 10 -3.79 18.21 -15.87
C GLN A 10 -2.57 17.30 -15.79
N GLN A 11 -1.37 17.88 -15.94
CA GLN A 11 -0.11 17.14 -15.97
C GLN A 11 0.07 16.26 -14.72
N TRP A 12 -0.24 16.79 -13.52
CA TRP A 12 -0.12 16.05 -12.27
C TRP A 12 -1.02 14.81 -12.22
N LEU A 13 -2.19 14.86 -12.88
CA LEU A 13 -3.11 13.73 -12.93
C LEU A 13 -2.60 12.65 -13.89
N ASN A 14 -2.01 13.04 -15.02
CA ASN A 14 -1.34 12.11 -15.93
C ASN A 14 -0.19 11.38 -15.24
N ASP A 15 0.66 12.12 -14.51
CA ASP A 15 1.80 11.56 -13.79
C ASP A 15 1.35 10.60 -12.68
N LEU A 16 0.28 10.95 -11.99
CA LEU A 16 -0.34 10.12 -10.98
C LEU A 16 -0.93 8.82 -11.58
N TYR A 17 -1.69 8.92 -12.68
CA TYR A 17 -2.29 7.78 -13.36
C TYR A 17 -1.27 6.87 -14.04
N ARG A 18 -0.09 7.39 -14.39
CA ARG A 18 1.04 6.58 -14.87
C ARG A 18 1.51 5.58 -13.81
N LYS A 19 1.34 5.89 -12.52
CA LYS A 19 1.71 5.03 -11.39
C LYS A 19 0.54 4.21 -10.85
N ARG A 20 -0.59 4.14 -11.56
CA ARG A 20 -1.81 3.45 -11.10
C ARG A 20 -1.62 1.97 -10.78
N ASP A 21 -0.61 1.31 -11.35
CA ASP A 21 -0.29 -0.08 -11.04
C ASP A 21 0.22 -0.26 -9.59
N GLN A 22 0.61 0.84 -8.94
CA GLN A 22 0.96 0.90 -7.51
C GLN A 22 -0.25 1.25 -6.63
N TRP A 23 -1.41 1.56 -7.22
CA TRP A 23 -2.61 1.85 -6.46
C TRP A 23 -3.18 0.53 -5.93
N ALA A 24 -2.95 0.27 -4.64
CA ALA A 24 -3.40 -0.92 -3.96
C ALA A 24 -4.89 -1.23 -4.24
N GLU A 25 -5.72 -0.19 -4.33
CA GLU A 25 -7.16 -0.35 -4.56
C GLU A 25 -7.50 -0.74 -6.02
N ALA A 26 -6.75 -0.26 -7.01
CA ALA A 26 -7.00 -0.56 -8.42
C ALA A 26 -6.49 -1.96 -8.82
N TYR A 27 -5.41 -2.44 -8.20
CA TYR A 27 -4.92 -3.82 -8.40
C TYR A 27 -5.85 -4.86 -7.79
N LEU A 28 -6.57 -4.50 -6.71
CA LEU A 28 -7.50 -5.41 -6.04
C LEU A 28 -8.90 -5.40 -6.68
N HIS A 29 -9.23 -4.38 -7.47
CA HIS A 29 -10.56 -4.24 -8.07
C HIS A 29 -10.69 -5.10 -9.35
N GLY A 30 -11.41 -6.21 -9.26
CA GLY A 30 -11.66 -7.14 -10.39
C GLY A 30 -11.08 -8.55 -10.22
N HIS A 31 -10.33 -8.79 -9.13
CA HIS A 31 -9.83 -10.12 -8.79
C HIS A 31 -10.75 -10.79 -7.75
N PHE A 32 -11.21 -12.01 -8.05
CA PHE A 32 -12.02 -12.81 -7.12
C PHE A 32 -11.12 -13.44 -6.05
N PHE A 33 -11.24 -12.99 -4.80
CA PHE A 33 -10.42 -13.49 -3.69
C PHE A 33 -11.07 -14.64 -2.91
N ALA A 34 -12.06 -15.35 -3.46
CA ALA A 34 -12.68 -16.53 -2.83
C ALA A 34 -13.08 -16.36 -1.34
N GLY A 35 -13.57 -15.17 -0.97
CA GLY A 35 -13.95 -14.88 0.42
C GLY A 35 -12.79 -14.54 1.38
N VAL A 36 -11.54 -14.52 0.90
CA VAL A 36 -10.40 -13.92 1.62
C VAL A 36 -10.52 -12.40 1.50
N ARG A 37 -11.42 -11.84 2.29
CA ARG A 37 -11.43 -10.39 2.52
C ARG A 37 -10.06 -10.03 3.06
N THR A 38 -9.46 -9.05 2.40
CA THR A 38 -8.22 -8.34 2.75
C THR A 38 -8.08 -8.00 4.24
N THR A 39 -9.14 -8.05 5.05
CA THR A 39 -9.08 -7.83 6.49
C THR A 39 -8.21 -8.83 7.23
N GLN A 40 -8.16 -10.13 6.90
CA GLN A 40 -7.34 -11.06 7.67
C GLN A 40 -5.85 -10.90 7.38
N ARG A 41 -5.48 -10.77 6.10
CA ARG A 41 -4.10 -10.47 5.71
C ARG A 41 -3.68 -9.07 6.17
N CYS A 42 -4.50 -8.04 5.98
CA CYS A 42 -4.20 -6.72 6.53
C CYS A 42 -4.19 -6.72 8.06
N LYS A 43 -4.95 -7.57 8.76
CA LYS A 43 -4.84 -7.73 10.22
C LYS A 43 -3.52 -8.39 10.61
N SER A 44 -3.08 -9.43 9.91
CA SER A 44 -1.78 -10.06 10.19
C SER A 44 -0.63 -9.11 9.90
N GLU A 45 -0.65 -8.42 8.75
CA GLU A 45 0.35 -7.40 8.40
C GLU A 45 0.32 -6.22 9.40
N ASN A 46 -0.86 -5.71 9.76
CA ASN A 46 -0.95 -4.65 10.77
C ASN A 46 -0.51 -5.11 12.16
N ALA A 47 -0.75 -6.37 12.52
CA ALA A 47 -0.25 -6.94 13.78
C ALA A 47 1.27 -7.05 13.77
N TYR A 48 1.85 -7.48 12.64
CA TYR A 48 3.30 -7.55 12.44
C TYR A 48 3.95 -6.17 12.53
N VAL A 49 3.43 -5.17 11.82
CA VAL A 49 3.89 -3.77 11.89
C VAL A 49 3.80 -3.23 13.32
N LYS A 50 2.73 -3.54 14.06
CA LYS A 50 2.57 -3.12 15.46
C LYS A 50 3.59 -3.73 16.42
N CYS A 51 4.29 -4.81 16.06
CA CYS A 51 5.40 -5.32 16.86
C CYS A 51 6.62 -4.37 16.83
N TYR A 52 6.74 -3.55 15.80
CA TYR A 52 7.86 -2.62 15.59
C TYR A 52 7.49 -1.16 15.88
N LEU A 53 6.19 -0.83 15.91
CA LEU A 53 5.69 0.51 16.12
C LEU A 53 4.98 0.66 17.47
N THR A 54 5.28 1.74 18.18
CA THR A 54 4.61 2.17 19.41
C THR A 54 3.92 3.51 19.18
N SER A 55 2.79 3.75 19.86
CA SER A 55 2.07 5.04 19.80
C SER A 55 2.86 6.26 20.27
N ARG A 56 4.02 6.04 20.89
CA ARG A 56 4.97 7.07 21.35
C ARG A 56 6.04 7.41 20.32
N ASN A 57 6.11 6.69 19.19
CA ASN A 57 7.12 6.99 18.18
C ASN A 57 6.88 8.37 17.57
N ASN A 58 7.95 9.15 17.46
CA ASN A 58 7.93 10.34 16.63
C ASN A 58 7.99 9.96 15.15
N LEU A 59 7.77 10.94 14.26
CA LEU A 59 7.68 10.68 12.82
C LEU A 59 8.96 10.06 12.24
N THR A 60 10.13 10.47 12.73
CA THR A 60 11.41 9.94 12.26
C THR A 60 11.61 8.48 12.68
N GLU A 61 11.31 8.17 13.93
CA GLU A 61 11.35 6.79 14.44
C GLU A 61 10.35 5.89 13.73
N PHE A 62 9.17 6.41 13.38
CA PHE A 62 8.20 5.69 12.57
C PHE A 62 8.79 5.28 11.22
N PHE A 63 9.40 6.22 10.48
CA PHE A 63 9.97 5.90 9.17
C PHE A 63 11.11 4.87 9.26
N TRP A 64 12.00 5.04 10.24
CA TRP A 64 13.09 4.10 10.47
C TRP A 64 12.58 2.69 10.76
N ASN A 65 11.65 2.55 11.72
CA ASN A 65 11.09 1.24 12.09
C ASN A 65 10.25 0.63 10.96
N PHE A 66 9.53 1.46 10.20
CA PHE A 66 8.73 0.99 9.07
C PHE A 66 9.62 0.49 7.92
N GLU A 67 10.77 1.10 7.68
CA GLU A 67 11.76 0.61 6.71
C GLU A 67 12.30 -0.77 7.09
N ILE A 68 12.60 -0.99 8.38
CA ILE A 68 13.00 -2.31 8.90
C ILE A 68 11.91 -3.35 8.66
N VAL A 69 10.65 -3.00 8.91
CA VAL A 69 9.50 -3.89 8.66
C VAL A 69 9.44 -4.29 7.18
N ILE A 70 9.59 -3.34 6.25
CA ILE A 70 9.57 -3.62 4.80
C ILE A 70 10.70 -4.57 4.39
N VAL A 71 11.91 -4.34 4.89
CA VAL A 71 13.08 -5.20 4.58
C VAL A 71 12.84 -6.63 5.07
N ASN A 72 12.35 -6.78 6.30
CA ASN A 72 12.06 -8.10 6.88
C ASN A 72 10.93 -8.82 6.16
N SER A 73 9.84 -8.11 5.81
CA SER A 73 8.73 -8.69 5.04
C SER A 73 9.20 -9.26 3.71
N ARG A 74 10.09 -8.55 2.99
CA ARG A 74 10.66 -9.03 1.72
C ARG A 74 11.56 -10.25 1.87
N GLN A 75 12.27 -10.40 2.99
CA GLN A 75 13.09 -11.58 3.27
C GLN A 75 12.24 -12.82 3.58
N GLN A 76 11.04 -12.64 4.13
CA GLN A 76 10.11 -13.72 4.44
C GLN A 76 9.28 -14.20 3.23
N GLU A 77 9.38 -13.52 2.09
CA GLU A 77 8.68 -13.88 0.84
C GLU A 77 9.46 -14.90 -0.03
N VAL A 78 10.67 -15.31 0.38
CA VAL A 78 11.53 -16.33 -0.28
C VAL A 78 11.45 -17.66 0.45
#